data_AF-A0A1V3U2I3-F1
#
_entry.id   AF-A0A1V3U2I3-F1
#
_cell.length_a   1.000
_cell.length_b   1.000
_cell.length_c   1.000
_cell.angle_alpha   90.00
_cell.angle_beta   90.00
_cell.angle_gamma   90.00
#
_symmetry.space_group_name_H-M   'P 1'
#
loop_
_entity.id
_entity.type
_entity.pdbx_description
1 polymer ?
#
loop_
_entity_poly.entity_id
_entity_poly.type
_entity_poly.pdbx_seq_one_letter_code
_entity_poly.pdbx_strand_id
1 'polypeptide(L)' 'MMNNETLKQGYSSPVLHVLLIEMEEGIAAGSARISPTNTTGEVKEEWTIGDDDNRTIEW' A
#
# COMPACT_ATOMS: atom_id res chain seq x y z
N MET A 1 -15.36 -38.67 -38.47
CA MET A 1 -15.09 -38.02 -37.17
C MET A 1 -14.15 -36.87 -37.45
N MET A 2 -14.58 -35.63 -37.17
CA MET A 2 -13.74 -34.45 -37.35
C MET A 2 -13.12 -34.12 -35.99
N ASN A 3 -11.80 -34.24 -35.88
CA ASN A 3 -11.08 -33.92 -34.66
C ASN A 3 -10.98 -32.40 -34.60
N ASN A 4 -11.87 -31.77 -33.83
CA ASN A 4 -11.79 -30.34 -33.56
C ASN A 4 -10.72 -30.10 -32.49
N GLU A 5 -9.45 -30.18 -32.92
CA GLU A 5 -8.31 -29.75 -32.13
C GLU A 5 -8.48 -28.25 -31.81
N THR A 6 -8.76 -27.91 -30.55
CA THR A 6 -8.79 -26.52 -30.09
C THR A 6 -7.37 -25.96 -30.14
N LEU A 7 -7.06 -25.21 -31.20
CA LEU A 7 -5.77 -24.55 -31.36
C LEU A 7 -5.57 -23.54 -30.23
N LYS A 8 -4.45 -23.65 -29.52
CA LYS A 8 -4.06 -22.67 -28.49
C LYS A 8 -3.85 -21.32 -29.15
N GLN A 9 -4.48 -20.29 -28.61
CA GLN A 9 -4.28 -18.92 -29.06
C GLN A 9 -2.85 -18.48 -28.72
N GLY A 10 -2.17 -17.83 -29.67
CA GLY A 10 -0.86 -17.23 -29.44
C GLY A 10 -0.91 -16.13 -28.39
N TYR A 11 0.15 -16.00 -27.60
CA TYR A 11 0.27 -14.93 -26.63
C TYR A 11 0.40 -13.57 -27.31
N SER A 12 -0.34 -12.57 -26.82
CA SER A 12 -0.21 -11.16 -27.20
C SER A 12 0.24 -10.38 -25.96
N SER A 13 1.42 -9.76 -26.03
CA SER A 13 1.91 -8.94 -24.92
C SER A 13 1.02 -7.70 -24.75
N PRO A 14 0.70 -7.30 -23.51
CA PRO A 14 0.03 -6.03 -23.26
C PRO A 14 0.96 -4.85 -23.59
N VAL A 15 0.34 -3.71 -23.88
CA VAL A 15 1.02 -2.41 -24.00
C VAL A 15 0.96 -1.70 -22.66
N LEU A 16 2.11 -1.27 -22.14
CA LEU A 16 2.20 -0.50 -20.90
C LEU A 16 2.31 0.99 -21.21
N HIS A 17 1.43 1.79 -20.61
CA HIS A 17 1.50 3.25 -20.65
C HIS A 17 1.99 3.74 -19.29
N VAL A 18 3.15 4.40 -19.28
CA VAL A 18 3.74 5.00 -18.07
C VAL A 18 3.72 6.51 -18.24
N LEU A 19 3.16 7.20 -17.24
CA LEU A 19 3.19 8.65 -17.14
C LEU A 19 4.01 9.04 -15.92
N LEU A 20 5.04 9.84 -16.12
CA LEU A 20 5.74 10.50 -15.02
C LEU A 20 4.93 11.74 -14.64
N ILE A 21 4.48 11.81 -13.40
CA ILE A 21 3.81 12.99 -12.84
C ILE A 21 4.77 13.62 -11.85
N GLU A 22 5.15 14.86 -12.10
CA GLU A 22 5.93 15.66 -11.16
C GLU A 22 4.95 16.33 -10.18
N MET A 23 5.15 16.10 -8.88
CA MET A 23 4.40 16.77 -7.81
C MET A 23 5.30 17.85 -7.21
N GLU A 24 4.70 18.98 -6.80
CA GLU A 24 5.43 20.04 -6.09
C GLU A 24 6.12 19.48 -4.84
N GLU A 25 7.44 19.67 -4.74
CA GLU A 25 8.22 19.36 -3.55
C GLU A 25 8.05 20.52 -2.55
N GLY A 26 6.98 20.47 -1.75
CA GLY A 26 6.56 21.65 -0.99
C GLY A 26 5.90 21.42 0.37
N ILE A 27 5.51 20.19 0.73
CA ILE A 27 5.04 19.82 2.10
C ILE A 27 5.67 18.48 2.53
N ALA A 28 6.90 18.17 2.10
CA ALA A 28 7.62 16.96 2.53
C ALA A 28 8.84 17.27 3.42
N ALA A 29 9.47 18.43 3.24
CA ALA A 29 10.57 18.88 4.09
C ALA A 29 10.05 19.64 5.33
N GLY A 30 9.48 18.92 6.30
CA GLY A 30 9.23 19.45 7.66
C GLY A 30 7.77 19.71 8.07
N SER A 31 6.80 19.15 7.36
CA SER A 31 5.36 19.38 7.59
C SER A 31 4.74 18.58 8.75
N ALA A 32 5.44 17.59 9.30
CA ALA A 32 4.97 16.82 10.44
C ALA A 32 6.04 16.81 11.54
N ARG A 33 5.94 17.72 12.50
CA ARG A 33 6.54 17.52 13.82
C ARG A 33 5.49 16.86 14.70
N ILE A 34 5.63 15.56 14.90
CA ILE A 34 4.86 14.85 15.93
C ILE A 34 5.54 15.20 17.25
N SER A 35 4.90 16.04 18.07
CA SER A 35 5.25 16.17 19.48
C SER A 35 4.36 15.20 20.25
N PRO A 36 4.90 14.07 20.73
CA PRO A 36 4.09 13.10 21.47
C PRO A 36 3.53 13.73 22.76
N THR A 37 4.19 14.78 23.28
CA THR A 37 3.82 15.44 24.52
C THR A 37 3.09 16.77 24.32
N ASN A 38 2.14 17.06 25.21
CA ASN A 38 1.52 18.38 25.36
C ASN A 38 2.47 19.36 26.10
N THR A 39 2.03 20.60 26.31
CA THR A 39 2.81 21.64 27.03
C THR A 39 3.12 21.30 28.49
N THR A 40 2.47 20.28 29.05
CA THR A 40 2.70 19.76 30.42
C THR A 40 3.54 18.49 30.44
N GLY A 41 4.00 18.01 29.27
CA GLY A 41 4.89 16.84 29.15
C GLY A 41 4.18 15.49 29.09
N GLU A 42 2.84 15.47 29.02
CA GLU A 42 2.05 14.22 28.98
C GLU A 42 1.93 13.70 27.55
N VAL A 43 2.23 12.41 27.36
CA VAL A 43 2.11 11.73 26.07
C VAL A 43 0.63 11.50 25.75
N LYS A 44 0.14 12.04 24.64
CA LYS A 44 -1.29 11.96 24.27
C LYS A 44 -1.63 10.81 23.32
N GLU A 45 -0.63 10.33 22.57
CA GLU A 45 -0.77 9.26 21.58
C GLU A 45 0.26 8.15 21.86
N GLU A 46 -0.05 7.30 22.82
CA GLU A 46 0.59 6.00 22.96
C GLU A 46 -0.34 4.96 22.32
N TRP A 47 0.20 4.10 21.45
CA TRP A 47 -0.53 2.91 21.03
C TRP A 47 -0.79 2.08 22.28
N THR A 48 -2.05 1.97 22.69
CA THR A 48 -2.41 0.97 23.69
C THR A 48 -2.09 -0.40 23.11
N ILE A 49 -1.40 -1.24 23.86
CA ILE A 49 -1.30 -2.66 23.54
C ILE A 49 -2.73 -3.18 23.51
N GLY A 50 -3.29 -3.32 22.32
CA GLY A 50 -4.56 -4.01 22.12
C GLY A 50 -4.39 -5.48 22.45
N ASP A 51 -5.50 -6.17 22.70
CA ASP A 51 -5.47 -7.62 22.89
C ASP A 51 -4.74 -8.26 21.71
N ASP A 52 -3.77 -9.14 22.00
CA ASP A 52 -3.00 -9.84 20.99
C ASP A 52 -3.98 -10.66 20.12
N ASP A 53 -4.08 -10.31 18.85
CA ASP A 53 -5.02 -10.94 17.93
C ASP A 53 -4.49 -12.31 17.52
N ASN A 54 -4.66 -13.30 18.40
CA ASN A 54 -4.17 -14.66 18.23
C ASN A 54 -5.04 -15.49 17.27
N ARG A 55 -5.66 -14.84 16.26
CA ARG A 55 -6.43 -15.53 15.23
C ARG A 55 -5.47 -16.13 14.20
N THR A 56 -5.62 -17.42 13.91
CA THR A 56 -4.97 -18.06 12.76
C THR A 56 -5.50 -17.45 11.48
N ILE A 57 -4.70 -16.64 10.79
CA ILE A 57 -5.00 -16.17 9.43
C ILE A 57 -4.59 -17.28 8.46
N GLU A 58 -5.58 -17.94 7.87
CA GLU A 58 -5.36 -18.81 6.70
C GLU A 58 -5.20 -17.91 5.47
N TRP A 59 -4.07 -18.04 4.77
CA TRP A 59 -3.72 -17.31 3.55
C TRP A 59 -4.08 -18.08 2.29
#